data_AF-A0A0F8ZFV1-F1
#
_entry.id   AF-A0A0F8ZFV1-F1
#
_cell.length_a   1.000
_cell.length_b   1.000
_cell.length_c   1.000
_cell.angle_alpha   90.00
_cell.angle_beta   90.00
_cell.angle_gamma   90.00
#
_symmetry.space_group_name_H-M   'P 1'
#
loop_
_entity.id
_entity.type
_entity.pdbx_description
1 polymer ?
#
loop_
_entity_poly.entity_id
_entity_poly.type
_entity_poly.pdbx_seq_one_letter_code
_entity_poly.pdbx_strand_id
1 'polypeptide(L)'
;CTPLFEEYRTNREKLAYICKYGHETITTFTRFLTGEHCWECGNKKKSFSYEQVAEYFLAQDCVLLSDSYNNCLETLHYTCVCGREATTNFNRFKNGSRCPGCLSDKRNKETEENIKNSMAEYNCILCSEYKPGKPFSVECKECGEETQLTKQRLKTWPGCATCIADNTSAEIISQEVVDRYPQPVPYIEELGEWTKAVGGNWYRRITDSTDSVYLEVKLPKDYIMKCDVQDLKFLNKYRLNVTVPKNKNTAYALARKELFHHLVKPQHAEIDHISRDGLDNRRANLRDGVGVNPKNKNIQVNNKSGTRGVYREGGATPRWCVQISANGKKVKKTFSIAKYGDERAKELATQQRSVWEQEHGYC
;
A
#
# COMPACT_ATOMS: atom_id res chain seq x y z
N CYS A 1 -27.59 -13.92 -48.12
CA CYS A 1 -28.92 -14.18 -47.53
C CYS A 1 -29.95 -13.91 -48.62
N THR A 2 -30.99 -14.73 -48.73
CA THR A 2 -32.03 -14.62 -49.75
C THR A 2 -33.31 -14.12 -49.09
N PRO A 3 -33.88 -12.98 -49.48
CA PRO A 3 -35.14 -12.50 -48.91
C PRO A 3 -36.30 -13.42 -49.32
N LEU A 4 -37.27 -13.62 -48.42
CA LEU A 4 -38.51 -14.35 -48.67
C LEU A 4 -39.73 -13.41 -48.77
N PHE A 5 -39.50 -12.15 -49.12
CA PHE A 5 -40.52 -11.12 -49.28
C PHE A 5 -40.24 -10.32 -50.55
N GLU A 6 -41.30 -9.87 -51.21
CA GLU A 6 -41.22 -9.11 -52.48
C GLU A 6 -41.08 -7.60 -52.24
N GLU A 7 -41.67 -7.07 -51.16
CA GLU A 7 -41.61 -5.65 -50.81
C GLU A 7 -41.35 -5.46 -49.31
N TYR A 8 -40.55 -4.46 -48.96
CA TYR A 8 -40.30 -4.04 -47.58
C TYR A 8 -40.82 -2.62 -47.36
N ARG A 9 -41.75 -2.43 -46.41
CA ARG A 9 -42.46 -1.15 -46.26
C ARG A 9 -42.02 -0.39 -45.02
N THR A 10 -41.73 -1.06 -43.89
CA THR A 10 -41.34 -0.37 -42.65
C THR A 10 -40.35 -1.13 -41.78
N ASN A 11 -39.59 -0.41 -40.95
CA ASN A 11 -38.62 -1.00 -39.99
C ASN A 11 -39.23 -1.78 -38.82
N ARG A 12 -40.57 -1.77 -38.70
CA ARG A 12 -41.32 -2.54 -37.70
C ARG A 12 -41.81 -3.88 -38.24
N GLU A 13 -41.82 -4.05 -39.57
CA GLU A 13 -42.22 -5.31 -40.19
C GLU A 13 -41.16 -6.39 -39.99
N LYS A 14 -41.64 -7.61 -39.76
CA LYS A 14 -40.79 -8.80 -39.67
C LYS A 14 -40.36 -9.21 -41.07
N LEU A 15 -39.06 -9.42 -41.24
CA LEU A 15 -38.39 -9.86 -42.45
C LEU A 15 -38.11 -11.34 -42.39
N ALA A 16 -38.72 -12.10 -43.29
CA ALA A 16 -38.34 -13.49 -43.53
C ALA A 16 -37.17 -13.55 -44.52
N TYR A 17 -36.13 -14.32 -44.23
CA TYR A 17 -35.00 -14.53 -45.13
C TYR A 17 -34.33 -15.89 -44.88
N ILE A 18 -33.64 -16.40 -45.90
CA ILE A 18 -32.76 -17.56 -45.83
C ILE A 18 -31.32 -17.09 -45.61
N CYS A 19 -30.68 -17.55 -44.52
CA CYS A 19 -29.28 -17.20 -44.25
C CYS A 19 -28.32 -17.89 -45.22
N LYS A 20 -27.03 -17.51 -45.25
CA LYS A 20 -26.03 -18.12 -46.17
C LYS A 20 -25.81 -19.63 -45.99
N TYR A 21 -26.31 -20.22 -44.90
CA TYR A 21 -26.24 -21.65 -44.61
C TYR A 21 -27.58 -22.37 -44.83
N GLY A 22 -28.58 -21.71 -45.42
CA GLY A 22 -29.87 -22.33 -45.76
C GLY A 22 -30.95 -22.24 -44.69
N HIS A 23 -30.68 -21.71 -43.49
CA HIS A 23 -31.70 -21.59 -42.44
C HIS A 23 -32.71 -20.48 -42.76
N GLU A 24 -34.00 -20.83 -42.79
CA GLU A 24 -35.12 -19.89 -42.85
C GLU A 24 -35.32 -19.21 -41.50
N THR A 25 -35.34 -17.87 -41.47
CA THR A 25 -35.42 -17.12 -40.22
C THR A 25 -36.20 -15.82 -40.39
N ILE A 26 -36.71 -15.31 -39.28
CA ILE A 26 -37.53 -14.11 -39.21
C ILE A 26 -36.88 -13.13 -38.23
N THR A 27 -36.63 -11.89 -38.67
CA THR A 27 -36.04 -10.82 -37.83
C THR A 27 -36.66 -9.47 -38.16
N THR A 28 -36.20 -8.37 -37.56
CA THR A 28 -36.55 -6.99 -37.99
C THR A 28 -35.39 -6.36 -38.76
N PHE A 29 -35.67 -5.37 -39.62
CA PHE A 29 -34.63 -4.73 -40.45
C PHE A 29 -33.50 -4.13 -39.62
N THR A 30 -33.84 -3.50 -38.49
CA THR A 30 -32.86 -2.94 -37.57
C THR A 30 -31.92 -4.02 -37.02
N ARG A 31 -32.45 -5.19 -36.60
CA ARG A 31 -31.63 -6.31 -36.10
C ARG A 31 -30.83 -7.00 -37.19
N PHE A 32 -31.36 -7.01 -38.42
CA PHE A 32 -30.66 -7.53 -39.59
C PHE A 32 -29.42 -6.69 -39.92
N LEU A 33 -29.52 -5.35 -39.84
CA LEU A 33 -28.39 -4.44 -40.06
C LEU A 33 -27.33 -4.47 -38.95
N THR A 34 -27.71 -4.75 -37.70
CA THR A 34 -26.78 -4.75 -36.55
C THR A 34 -25.93 -6.01 -36.41
N GLY A 35 -26.01 -6.97 -37.34
CA GLY A 35 -25.08 -8.10 -37.39
C GLY A 35 -25.56 -9.44 -36.82
N GLU A 36 -26.81 -9.54 -36.32
CA GLU A 36 -27.34 -10.77 -35.73
C GLU A 36 -27.93 -11.70 -36.81
N HIS A 37 -27.03 -12.34 -37.56
CA HIS A 37 -27.33 -13.02 -38.81
C HIS A 37 -27.75 -14.50 -38.66
N CYS A 38 -28.96 -14.74 -38.16
CA CYS A 38 -29.60 -16.04 -37.92
C CYS A 38 -29.34 -16.62 -36.53
N TRP A 39 -30.43 -16.91 -35.81
CA TRP A 39 -30.40 -17.49 -34.47
C TRP A 39 -29.68 -18.84 -34.43
N GLU A 40 -29.92 -19.73 -35.40
CA GLU A 40 -29.26 -21.04 -35.48
C GLU A 40 -27.75 -20.91 -35.66
N CYS A 41 -27.31 -20.00 -36.53
CA CYS A 41 -25.90 -19.70 -36.76
C CYS A 41 -25.22 -19.03 -35.55
N GLY A 42 -25.95 -18.16 -34.84
CA GLY A 42 -25.46 -17.45 -33.67
C GLY A 42 -25.37 -18.31 -32.41
N ASN A 43 -26.28 -19.28 -32.27
CA ASN A 43 -26.37 -20.14 -31.09
C ASN A 43 -25.36 -21.32 -31.16
N LYS A 44 -25.10 -21.88 -32.36
CA LYS A 44 -24.06 -22.91 -32.56
C LYS A 44 -22.65 -22.44 -32.16
N LYS A 45 -22.35 -21.14 -32.24
CA LYS A 45 -21.06 -20.57 -31.82
C LYS A 45 -20.87 -20.46 -30.28
N LYS A 46 -21.87 -20.77 -29.46
CA LYS A 46 -21.81 -20.62 -27.99
C LYS A 46 -21.79 -21.94 -27.21
N SER A 47 -21.93 -23.09 -27.88
CA SER A 47 -21.85 -24.40 -27.23
C SER A 47 -20.46 -24.99 -27.37
N PHE A 48 -19.88 -25.46 -26.27
CA PHE A 48 -18.62 -26.21 -26.29
C PHE A 48 -18.91 -27.65 -26.74
N SER A 49 -18.01 -28.25 -27.52
CA SER A 49 -18.05 -29.70 -27.78
C SER A 49 -17.53 -30.50 -26.59
N TYR A 50 -17.79 -31.81 -26.57
CA TYR A 50 -17.27 -32.68 -25.52
C TYR A 50 -15.74 -32.63 -25.45
N GLU A 51 -15.07 -32.68 -26.60
CA GLU A 51 -13.61 -32.63 -26.72
C GLU A 51 -13.05 -31.33 -26.14
N GLN A 52 -13.68 -30.20 -26.45
CA GLN A 52 -13.28 -28.90 -25.91
C GLN A 52 -13.46 -28.82 -24.39
N VAL A 53 -14.51 -29.44 -23.85
CA VAL A 53 -14.71 -29.53 -22.40
C VAL A 53 -13.62 -30.40 -21.78
N ALA A 54 -13.35 -31.58 -22.33
CA ALA A 54 -12.32 -32.48 -21.84
C ALA A 54 -10.92 -31.83 -21.84
N GLU A 55 -10.55 -31.15 -22.93
CA GLU A 55 -9.32 -30.35 -23.03
C GLU A 55 -9.27 -29.24 -21.97
N TYR A 56 -10.40 -28.58 -21.68
CA TYR A 56 -10.47 -27.53 -20.66
C TYR A 56 -10.24 -28.09 -19.25
N PHE A 57 -10.74 -29.28 -18.95
CA PHE A 57 -10.44 -29.96 -17.67
C PHE A 57 -8.94 -30.28 -17.58
N LEU A 58 -8.37 -30.86 -18.63
CA LEU A 58 -6.94 -31.23 -18.68
C LEU A 58 -6.02 -30.00 -18.56
N ALA A 59 -6.35 -28.90 -19.22
CA ALA A 59 -5.61 -27.63 -19.12
C ALA A 59 -5.66 -26.99 -17.72
N GLN A 60 -6.46 -27.53 -16.80
CA GLN A 60 -6.57 -27.11 -15.40
C GLN A 60 -6.16 -28.24 -14.43
N ASP A 61 -5.35 -29.19 -14.92
CA ASP A 61 -4.86 -30.36 -14.18
C ASP A 61 -5.99 -31.19 -13.56
N CYS A 62 -7.11 -31.28 -14.26
CA CYS A 62 -8.26 -32.08 -13.87
C CYS A 62 -8.60 -33.09 -14.98
N VAL A 63 -9.09 -34.27 -14.62
CA VAL A 63 -9.43 -35.32 -15.59
C VAL A 63 -10.94 -35.50 -15.63
N LEU A 64 -11.57 -35.28 -16.78
CA LEU A 64 -13.00 -35.53 -16.96
C LEU A 64 -13.27 -37.05 -17.00
N LEU A 65 -14.20 -37.51 -16.17
CA LEU A 65 -14.60 -38.93 -16.07
C LEU A 65 -15.93 -39.22 -16.79
N SER A 66 -16.76 -38.19 -17.00
CA SER A 66 -17.98 -38.31 -17.81
C SER A 66 -17.63 -38.63 -19.27
N ASP A 67 -18.39 -39.54 -19.87
CA ASP A 67 -18.27 -40.01 -21.26
C ASP A 67 -19.03 -39.13 -22.27
N SER A 68 -19.86 -38.23 -21.78
CA SER A 68 -20.77 -37.41 -22.58
C SER A 68 -20.94 -36.01 -22.00
N TYR A 69 -21.29 -35.05 -22.87
CA TYR A 69 -21.58 -33.66 -22.53
C TYR A 69 -22.61 -33.11 -23.51
N ASN A 70 -23.80 -32.80 -23.00
CA ASN A 70 -24.94 -32.30 -23.77
C ASN A 70 -25.11 -30.78 -23.60
N ASN A 71 -24.80 -30.23 -22.42
CA ASN A 71 -24.91 -28.79 -22.15
C ASN A 71 -24.11 -28.31 -20.93
N CYS A 72 -23.95 -27.00 -20.77
CA CYS A 72 -23.09 -26.39 -19.75
C CYS A 72 -23.63 -26.46 -18.30
N LEU A 73 -24.87 -26.90 -18.12
CA LEU A 73 -25.53 -27.07 -16.82
C LEU A 73 -25.56 -28.53 -16.37
N GLU A 74 -25.29 -29.48 -17.28
CA GLU A 74 -25.20 -30.90 -16.99
C GLU A 74 -24.12 -31.19 -15.95
N THR A 75 -24.41 -32.15 -15.08
CA THR A 75 -23.49 -32.60 -14.04
C THR A 75 -22.45 -33.54 -14.65
N LEU A 76 -21.19 -33.14 -14.55
CA LEU A 76 -20.01 -33.85 -15.01
C LEU A 76 -19.24 -34.41 -13.82
N HIS A 77 -18.76 -35.65 -13.97
CA HIS A 77 -17.85 -36.32 -13.06
C HIS A 77 -16.41 -36.05 -13.48
N TYR A 78 -15.54 -35.74 -12.53
CA TYR A 78 -14.13 -35.45 -12.82
C TYR A 78 -13.23 -35.74 -11.62
N THR A 79 -11.97 -36.01 -11.88
CA THR A 79 -10.89 -35.99 -10.90
C THR A 79 -10.30 -34.59 -10.84
N CYS A 80 -10.36 -33.95 -9.67
CA CYS A 80 -9.84 -32.61 -9.43
C CYS A 80 -8.31 -32.61 -9.27
N VAL A 81 -7.65 -31.45 -9.44
CA VAL A 81 -6.20 -31.26 -9.21
C VAL A 81 -5.67 -31.78 -7.87
N CYS A 82 -6.52 -31.89 -6.84
CA CYS A 82 -6.14 -32.48 -5.55
C CYS A 82 -6.21 -34.01 -5.50
N GLY A 83 -6.49 -34.68 -6.63
CA GLY A 83 -6.64 -36.13 -6.73
C GLY A 83 -7.98 -36.70 -6.25
N ARG A 84 -8.96 -35.85 -5.90
CA ARG A 84 -10.30 -36.31 -5.46
C ARG A 84 -11.30 -36.29 -6.61
N GLU A 85 -12.11 -37.34 -6.70
CA GLU A 85 -13.27 -37.37 -7.58
C GLU A 85 -14.39 -36.45 -7.04
N ALA A 86 -15.02 -35.73 -7.95
CA ALA A 86 -16.11 -34.82 -7.61
C ALA A 86 -17.05 -34.64 -8.80
N THR A 87 -18.18 -33.99 -8.54
CA THR A 87 -19.14 -33.56 -9.56
C THR A 87 -19.18 -32.04 -9.65
N THR A 88 -19.39 -31.52 -10.85
CA THR A 88 -19.58 -30.09 -11.13
C THR A 88 -20.37 -29.93 -12.42
N ASN A 89 -20.73 -28.71 -12.81
CA ASN A 89 -21.11 -28.42 -14.19
C ASN A 89 -20.02 -27.58 -14.87
N PHE A 90 -20.01 -27.57 -16.20
CA PHE A 90 -18.95 -26.89 -16.95
C PHE A 90 -18.92 -25.39 -16.67
N ASN A 91 -20.08 -24.74 -16.51
CA ASN A 91 -20.13 -23.31 -16.22
C ASN A 91 -19.48 -22.95 -14.86
N ARG A 92 -19.77 -23.72 -13.80
CA ARG A 92 -19.13 -23.53 -12.48
C ARG A 92 -17.63 -23.81 -12.53
N PHE A 93 -17.23 -24.87 -13.24
CA PHE A 93 -15.82 -25.23 -13.39
C PHE A 93 -15.04 -24.14 -14.13
N LYS A 94 -15.60 -23.63 -15.24
CA LYS A 94 -15.08 -22.51 -16.02
C LYS A 94 -14.93 -21.23 -15.18
N ASN A 95 -15.87 -20.97 -14.28
CA ASN A 95 -15.83 -19.84 -13.34
C ASN A 95 -14.90 -20.07 -12.13
N GLY A 96 -14.04 -21.09 -12.15
CA GLY A 96 -13.00 -21.31 -11.12
C GLY A 96 -13.44 -22.15 -9.93
N SER A 97 -14.65 -22.75 -9.95
CA SER A 97 -15.04 -23.72 -8.92
C SER A 97 -14.22 -25.00 -9.07
N ARG A 98 -13.88 -25.62 -7.93
CA ARG A 98 -13.18 -26.91 -7.83
C ARG A 98 -13.96 -27.84 -6.90
N CYS A 99 -13.40 -29.00 -6.57
CA CYS A 99 -14.12 -29.98 -5.76
C CYS A 99 -14.49 -29.43 -4.37
N PRO A 100 -15.53 -29.98 -3.72
CA PRO A 100 -15.93 -29.59 -2.37
C PRO A 100 -14.77 -29.63 -1.37
N GLY A 101 -13.86 -30.59 -1.50
CA GLY A 101 -12.63 -30.67 -0.70
C GLY A 101 -11.72 -29.46 -0.90
N CYS A 102 -11.43 -29.05 -2.14
CA CYS A 102 -10.64 -27.84 -2.38
C CYS A 102 -11.35 -26.57 -1.88
N LEU A 103 -12.68 -26.54 -1.93
CA LEU A 103 -13.49 -25.44 -1.41
C LEU A 103 -13.55 -25.42 0.12
N SER A 104 -13.50 -26.57 0.79
CA SER A 104 -13.38 -26.68 2.24
C SER A 104 -11.96 -26.36 2.68
N ASP A 105 -10.93 -26.81 1.97
CA ASP A 105 -9.53 -26.51 2.27
C ASP A 105 -9.25 -25.00 2.15
N LYS A 106 -9.91 -24.32 1.19
CA LYS A 106 -9.91 -22.85 1.11
C LYS A 106 -10.66 -22.16 2.26
N ARG A 107 -11.65 -22.81 2.86
CA ARG A 107 -12.46 -22.28 4.00
C ARG A 107 -11.89 -22.63 5.37
N ASN A 108 -11.18 -23.75 5.50
CA ASN A 108 -10.71 -24.38 6.74
C ASN A 108 -9.19 -24.47 6.83
N LYS A 109 -8.45 -23.54 6.22
CA LYS A 109 -7.00 -23.39 6.43
C LYS A 109 -6.69 -22.83 7.84
N GLU A 110 -7.12 -23.53 8.88
CA GLU A 110 -6.84 -23.19 10.28
C GLU A 110 -6.52 -24.47 11.04
N THR A 111 -5.29 -24.94 10.84
CA THR A 111 -4.72 -26.12 11.51
C THR A 111 -4.06 -25.72 12.83
N GLU A 112 -3.83 -26.68 13.72
CA GLU A 112 -2.99 -26.50 14.91
C GLU A 112 -1.61 -25.91 14.55
N GLU A 113 -1.08 -26.29 13.38
CA GLU A 113 0.14 -25.73 12.80
C GLU A 113 0.05 -24.21 12.55
N ASN A 114 -1.09 -23.72 12.07
CA ASN A 114 -1.28 -22.28 11.88
C ASN A 114 -1.32 -21.54 13.22
N ILE A 115 -1.90 -22.14 14.27
CA ILE A 115 -1.87 -21.57 15.62
C ILE A 115 -0.45 -21.59 16.17
N LYS A 116 0.31 -22.68 16.00
CA LYS A 116 1.73 -22.76 16.39
C LYS A 116 2.56 -21.69 15.70
N ASN A 117 2.38 -21.49 14.39
CA ASN A 117 3.04 -20.44 13.63
C ASN A 117 2.66 -19.04 14.14
N SER A 118 1.36 -18.79 14.38
CA SER A 118 0.93 -17.54 14.99
C SER A 118 1.48 -17.34 16.40
N MET A 119 1.69 -18.38 17.21
CA MET A 119 2.29 -18.26 18.54
C MET A 119 3.79 -17.99 18.45
N ALA A 120 4.47 -18.58 17.48
CA ALA A 120 5.89 -18.35 17.23
C ALA A 120 6.17 -16.86 16.91
N GLU A 121 5.24 -16.16 16.24
CA GLU A 121 5.33 -14.71 16.01
C GLU A 121 5.39 -13.90 17.32
N TYR A 122 4.74 -14.38 18.38
CA TYR A 122 4.75 -13.74 19.72
C TYR A 122 5.80 -14.34 20.66
N ASN A 123 6.76 -15.11 20.15
CA ASN A 123 7.74 -15.87 20.95
C ASN A 123 7.08 -16.76 22.03
N CYS A 124 5.93 -17.32 21.70
CA CYS A 124 5.16 -18.19 22.59
C CYS A 124 5.01 -19.58 21.98
N ILE A 125 4.71 -20.57 22.83
CA ILE A 125 4.43 -21.95 22.43
C ILE A 125 3.03 -22.35 22.89
N LEU A 126 2.39 -23.19 22.09
CA LEU A 126 1.11 -23.78 22.45
C LEU A 126 1.34 -24.92 23.43
N CYS A 127 0.78 -24.83 24.64
CA CYS A 127 0.97 -25.82 25.71
C CYS A 127 -0.21 -26.80 25.83
N SER A 128 -1.33 -26.50 25.18
CA SER A 128 -2.53 -27.36 25.16
C SER A 128 -2.93 -27.74 23.74
N GLU A 129 -3.49 -28.93 23.56
CA GLU A 129 -4.12 -29.35 22.29
C GLU A 129 -5.13 -28.29 21.79
N TYR A 130 -5.01 -27.87 20.53
CA TYR A 130 -5.92 -26.88 19.96
C TYR A 130 -7.24 -27.52 19.53
N LYS A 131 -8.36 -27.02 20.07
CA LYS A 131 -9.71 -27.40 19.63
C LYS A 131 -10.48 -26.18 19.14
N PRO A 132 -11.02 -26.20 17.90
CA PRO A 132 -11.80 -25.09 17.37
C PRO A 132 -12.93 -24.66 18.32
N GLY A 133 -12.99 -23.37 18.64
CA GLY A 133 -14.02 -22.79 19.52
C GLY A 133 -13.79 -22.98 21.03
N LYS A 134 -12.70 -23.64 21.45
CA LYS A 134 -12.31 -23.73 22.86
C LYS A 134 -11.11 -22.82 23.18
N PRO A 135 -10.96 -22.39 24.45
CA PRO A 135 -9.72 -21.76 24.90
C PRO A 135 -8.55 -22.73 24.81
N PHE A 136 -7.34 -22.20 24.62
CA PHE A 136 -6.09 -22.94 24.60
C PHE A 136 -5.03 -22.15 25.37
N SER A 137 -4.09 -22.86 25.99
CA SER A 137 -3.00 -22.29 26.78
C SER A 137 -1.75 -22.08 25.94
N VAL A 138 -1.09 -20.95 26.15
CA VAL A 138 0.18 -20.61 25.52
C VAL A 138 1.19 -20.18 26.58
N GLU A 139 2.43 -20.60 26.43
CA GLU A 139 3.53 -20.24 27.33
C GLU A 139 4.51 -19.33 26.60
N CYS A 140 4.91 -18.25 27.26
CA CYS A 140 5.90 -17.34 26.72
C CYS A 140 7.31 -17.93 26.91
N LYS A 141 8.09 -18.05 25.83
CA LYS A 141 9.47 -18.57 25.93
C LYS A 141 10.43 -17.63 26.67
N GLU A 142 10.06 -16.36 26.82
CA GLU A 142 10.93 -15.34 27.42
C GLU A 142 10.78 -15.27 28.94
N CYS A 143 9.53 -15.23 29.45
CA CYS A 143 9.26 -15.16 30.88
C CYS A 143 8.72 -16.45 31.50
N GLY A 144 8.36 -17.45 30.69
CA GLY A 144 7.78 -18.72 31.14
C GLY A 144 6.31 -18.64 31.58
N GLU A 145 5.68 -17.46 31.46
CA GLU A 145 4.30 -17.26 31.92
C GLU A 145 3.29 -17.93 30.98
N GLU A 146 2.32 -18.64 31.56
CA GLU A 146 1.22 -19.27 30.83
C GLU A 146 0.00 -18.33 30.73
N THR A 147 -0.55 -18.19 29.52
CA THR A 147 -1.75 -17.39 29.24
C THR A 147 -2.80 -18.22 28.51
N GLN A 148 -4.06 -18.14 28.95
CA GLN A 148 -5.18 -18.72 28.21
C GLN A 148 -5.70 -17.76 27.14
N LEU A 149 -5.81 -18.26 25.91
CA LEU A 149 -6.30 -17.52 24.76
C LEU A 149 -7.50 -18.20 24.11
N THR A 150 -8.30 -17.40 23.40
CA THR A 150 -9.28 -17.88 22.43
C THR A 150 -8.90 -17.38 21.05
N LYS A 151 -9.43 -17.98 19.99
CA LYS A 151 -9.18 -17.52 18.60
C LYS A 151 -9.55 -16.04 18.40
N GLN A 152 -10.65 -15.59 18.99
CA GLN A 152 -11.07 -14.19 18.86
C GLN A 152 -10.12 -13.26 19.61
N ARG A 153 -9.64 -13.68 20.78
CA ARG A 153 -8.64 -12.93 21.55
C ARG A 153 -7.30 -12.88 20.82
N LEU A 154 -6.86 -13.99 20.22
CA LEU A 154 -5.61 -14.08 19.46
C LEU A 154 -5.50 -13.02 18.36
N LYS A 155 -6.59 -12.73 17.65
CA LYS A 155 -6.61 -11.70 16.58
C LYS A 155 -6.25 -10.30 17.07
N THR A 156 -6.46 -10.01 18.35
CA THR A 156 -6.19 -8.70 18.98
C THR A 156 -5.22 -8.82 20.14
N TRP A 157 -4.54 -9.96 20.27
CA TRP A 157 -3.68 -10.24 21.40
C TRP A 157 -2.33 -9.52 21.19
N PRO A 158 -1.92 -8.65 22.12
CA PRO A 158 -0.71 -7.85 21.94
C PRO A 158 0.59 -8.63 22.20
N GLY A 159 0.50 -9.90 22.63
CA GLY A 159 1.63 -10.71 23.10
C GLY A 159 1.58 -10.93 24.63
N CYS A 160 2.65 -11.51 25.19
CA CYS A 160 2.72 -11.78 26.63
C CYS A 160 2.66 -10.48 27.45
N ALA A 161 1.66 -10.37 28.33
CA ALA A 161 1.39 -9.14 29.09
C ALA A 161 2.54 -8.78 30.04
N THR A 162 3.22 -9.78 30.60
CA THR A 162 4.38 -9.59 31.48
C THR A 162 5.55 -8.97 30.72
N CYS A 163 5.93 -9.57 29.58
CA CYS A 163 6.99 -9.02 28.74
C CYS A 163 6.65 -7.62 28.18
N ILE A 164 5.37 -7.32 27.93
CA ILE A 164 4.95 -5.98 27.49
C ILE A 164 5.04 -4.97 28.64
N ALA A 165 4.66 -5.36 29.86
CA ALA A 165 4.71 -4.51 31.04
C ALA A 165 6.16 -4.21 31.46
N ASP A 166 7.06 -5.19 31.35
CA ASP A 166 8.48 -5.03 31.62
C ASP A 166 9.16 -4.12 30.58
N ASN A 167 8.71 -4.19 29.32
CA ASN A 167 9.13 -3.29 28.24
C ASN A 167 8.56 -1.86 28.33
N THR A 168 7.57 -1.60 29.19
CA THR A 168 7.08 -0.24 29.49
C THR A 168 7.88 0.48 30.59
N SER A 169 8.91 -0.18 31.14
CA SER A 169 9.77 0.38 32.20
C SER A 169 11.23 0.52 31.77
N ALA A 170 11.54 1.00 30.56
CA ALA A 170 12.79 1.72 30.24
C ALA A 170 12.79 2.23 28.78
N GLU A 171 13.29 3.44 28.60
CA GLU A 171 13.35 4.29 27.39
C GLU A 171 14.01 3.74 26.10
N ILE A 172 14.09 2.43 25.85
CA ILE A 172 14.97 1.88 24.78
C ILE A 172 14.25 1.33 23.53
N ILE A 173 12.93 1.15 23.51
CA ILE A 173 12.24 0.53 22.35
C ILE A 173 11.67 1.58 21.41
N SER A 174 12.53 2.29 20.68
CA SER A 174 12.10 3.11 19.54
C SER A 174 12.83 2.83 18.23
N GLN A 175 13.80 1.92 18.20
CA GLN A 175 14.57 1.65 16.97
C GLN A 175 14.54 0.19 16.48
N GLU A 176 14.26 -0.82 17.32
CA GLU A 176 14.32 -2.24 16.88
C GLU A 176 12.96 -2.87 16.51
N VAL A 177 11.82 -2.25 16.88
CA VAL A 177 10.48 -2.79 16.58
C VAL A 177 10.02 -2.49 15.14
N VAL A 178 10.64 -1.50 14.49
CA VAL A 178 10.31 -1.11 13.11
C VAL A 178 10.87 -2.12 12.09
N ASP A 179 11.95 -2.84 12.42
CA ASP A 179 12.67 -3.70 11.48
C ASP A 179 12.15 -5.16 11.41
N ARG A 180 11.17 -5.57 12.25
CA ARG A 180 10.78 -6.99 12.40
C ARG A 180 9.55 -7.47 11.59
N TYR A 181 8.81 -6.61 10.87
CA TYR A 181 7.61 -7.03 10.14
C TYR A 181 7.65 -6.78 8.62
N PRO A 182 8.03 -7.78 7.81
CA PRO A 182 7.69 -7.83 6.39
C PRO A 182 6.29 -8.44 6.24
N GLN A 183 5.27 -7.61 6.00
CA GLN A 183 3.99 -8.11 5.47
C GLN A 183 4.11 -8.31 3.94
N PRO A 184 3.41 -9.28 3.33
CA PRO A 184 3.67 -9.74 1.97
C PRO A 184 3.26 -8.66 0.95
N VAL A 185 4.21 -7.79 0.64
CA VAL A 185 4.21 -7.05 -0.61
C VAL A 185 4.35 -8.07 -1.74
N PRO A 186 3.62 -7.92 -2.87
CA PRO A 186 3.87 -8.74 -4.04
C PRO A 186 5.37 -8.69 -4.32
N TYR A 187 6.01 -9.86 -4.26
CA TYR A 187 7.43 -10.00 -4.54
C TYR A 187 7.67 -9.54 -5.98
N ILE A 188 8.39 -8.44 -6.14
CA ILE A 188 8.92 -7.98 -7.42
C ILE A 188 10.31 -8.60 -7.52
N GLU A 189 10.51 -9.51 -8.47
CA GLU A 189 11.78 -10.23 -8.66
C GLU A 189 12.93 -9.32 -9.10
N GLU A 190 12.65 -8.15 -9.71
CA GLU A 190 13.68 -7.33 -10.35
C GLU A 190 13.57 -5.83 -10.04
N LEU A 191 14.70 -5.21 -9.64
CA LEU A 191 14.82 -3.76 -9.43
C LEU A 191 14.62 -3.00 -10.74
N GLY A 192 13.93 -1.85 -10.68
CA GLY A 192 13.81 -0.93 -11.82
C GLY A 192 12.62 -1.17 -12.77
N GLU A 193 11.92 -2.30 -12.70
CA GLU A 193 10.72 -2.57 -13.51
C GLU A 193 9.45 -1.88 -12.99
N TRP A 194 8.61 -1.38 -13.90
CA TRP A 194 7.32 -0.77 -13.56
C TRP A 194 6.23 -1.81 -13.37
N THR A 195 5.67 -1.88 -12.17
CA THR A 195 4.54 -2.72 -11.79
C THR A 195 3.30 -1.88 -11.51
N LYS A 196 2.10 -2.42 -11.76
CA LYS A 196 0.84 -1.72 -11.48
C LYS A 196 0.31 -2.08 -10.10
N ALA A 197 0.11 -1.09 -9.24
CA ALA A 197 -0.53 -1.28 -7.93
C ALA A 197 -2.03 -1.52 -8.08
N VAL A 198 -2.66 -2.13 -7.06
CA VAL A 198 -4.12 -2.40 -7.05
C VAL A 198 -4.93 -1.10 -7.17
N GLY A 199 -4.45 0.00 -6.57
CA GLY A 199 -5.08 1.32 -6.69
C GLY A 199 -4.91 1.98 -8.07
N GLY A 200 -4.12 1.38 -8.96
CA GLY A 200 -4.07 1.72 -10.39
C GLY A 200 -2.87 2.56 -10.84
N ASN A 201 -2.06 3.11 -9.93
CA ASN A 201 -0.80 3.77 -10.28
C ASN A 201 0.30 2.74 -10.58
N TRP A 202 1.23 3.12 -11.45
CA TRP A 202 2.43 2.34 -11.70
C TRP A 202 3.51 2.73 -10.70
N TYR A 203 4.28 1.75 -10.21
CA TYR A 203 5.39 1.96 -9.31
C TYR A 203 6.55 1.02 -9.64
N ARG A 204 7.76 1.36 -9.19
CA ARG A 204 8.96 0.50 -9.29
C ARG A 204 9.80 0.59 -8.03
N ARG A 205 10.56 -0.46 -7.74
CA ARG A 205 11.57 -0.45 -6.67
C ARG A 205 12.88 0.14 -7.18
N ILE A 206 13.48 1.03 -6.39
CA ILE A 206 14.77 1.66 -6.63
C ILE A 206 15.64 1.48 -5.39
N THR A 207 16.91 1.18 -5.62
CA THR A 207 17.96 1.25 -4.60
C THR A 207 18.79 2.51 -4.84
N ASP A 208 18.98 3.33 -3.80
CA ASP A 208 19.83 4.52 -3.90
C ASP A 208 21.32 4.21 -3.67
N SER A 209 22.16 5.25 -3.73
CA SER A 209 23.61 5.14 -3.53
C SER A 209 24.01 4.71 -2.11
N THR A 210 23.06 4.67 -1.17
CA THR A 210 23.27 4.23 0.21
C THR A 210 22.76 2.81 0.46
N ASP A 211 22.41 2.09 -0.61
CA ASP A 211 21.79 0.75 -0.58
C ASP A 211 20.40 0.74 0.08
N SER A 212 19.79 1.93 0.24
CA SER A 212 18.43 2.07 0.77
C SER A 212 17.41 1.91 -0.35
N VAL A 213 16.41 1.05 -0.11
CA VAL A 213 15.38 0.72 -1.09
C VAL A 213 14.13 1.57 -0.88
N TYR A 214 13.64 2.20 -1.95
CA TYR A 214 12.41 2.99 -1.96
C TYR A 214 11.58 2.74 -3.23
N LEU A 215 10.38 3.32 -3.28
CA LEU A 215 9.48 3.22 -4.43
C LEU A 215 9.41 4.53 -5.20
N GLU A 216 9.49 4.43 -6.52
CA GLU A 216 9.06 5.50 -7.43
C GLU A 216 7.68 5.20 -7.98
N VAL A 217 6.80 6.19 -7.99
CA VAL A 217 5.38 6.05 -8.34
C VAL A 217 5.02 7.05 -9.43
N LYS A 218 4.52 6.55 -10.56
CA LYS A 218 3.98 7.38 -11.65
C LYS A 218 2.63 7.97 -11.25
N LEU A 219 2.60 9.29 -11.18
CA LEU A 219 1.41 10.11 -11.05
C LEU A 219 0.97 10.64 -12.42
N PRO A 220 -0.24 11.19 -12.55
CA PRO A 220 -0.67 11.86 -13.78
C PRO A 220 0.27 13.02 -14.14
N LYS A 221 0.31 13.38 -15.44
CA LYS A 221 1.17 14.46 -15.98
C LYS A 221 2.68 14.21 -15.78
N ASP A 222 3.07 12.93 -15.84
CA ASP A 222 4.47 12.47 -15.79
C ASP A 222 5.25 12.84 -14.52
N TYR A 223 4.55 13.20 -13.44
CA TYR A 223 5.17 13.37 -12.13
C TYR A 223 5.55 12.02 -11.53
N ILE A 224 6.70 12.00 -10.86
CA ILE A 224 7.19 10.85 -10.12
C ILE A 224 7.21 11.20 -8.63
N MET A 225 6.50 10.42 -7.82
CA MET A 225 6.55 10.50 -6.37
C MET A 225 7.50 9.44 -5.83
N LYS A 226 8.24 9.76 -4.76
CA LYS A 226 9.04 8.80 -4.00
C LYS A 226 8.36 8.49 -2.67
N CYS A 227 8.36 7.24 -2.23
CA CYS A 227 7.92 6.84 -0.89
C CYS A 227 8.63 5.56 -0.43
N ASP A 228 8.55 5.23 0.86
CA ASP A 228 9.14 4.00 1.38
C ASP A 228 8.36 2.76 0.92
N VAL A 229 9.04 1.62 0.89
CA VAL A 229 8.46 0.33 0.50
C VAL A 229 7.22 -0.02 1.35
N GLN A 230 7.26 0.29 2.64
CA GLN A 230 6.14 0.05 3.57
C GLN A 230 4.87 0.86 3.25
N ASP A 231 5.00 1.95 2.50
CA ASP A 231 3.89 2.81 2.12
C ASP A 231 3.17 2.30 0.85
N LEU A 232 3.60 1.17 0.28
CA LEU A 232 2.90 0.45 -0.81
C LEU A 232 1.44 0.14 -0.47
N LYS A 233 1.13 -0.06 0.83
CA LYS A 233 -0.25 -0.23 1.32
C LYS A 233 -1.19 0.89 0.87
N PHE A 234 -0.68 2.11 0.72
CA PHE A 234 -1.49 3.25 0.26
C PHE A 234 -1.71 3.22 -1.25
N LEU A 235 -0.72 2.78 -2.03
CA LEU A 235 -0.85 2.59 -3.48
C LEU A 235 -1.82 1.46 -3.84
N ASN A 236 -1.91 0.42 -3.01
CA ASN A 236 -2.89 -0.65 -3.21
C ASN A 236 -4.32 -0.21 -2.83
N LYS A 237 -4.45 0.77 -1.94
CA LYS A 237 -5.73 1.27 -1.44
C LYS A 237 -6.28 2.45 -2.26
N TYR A 238 -5.43 3.30 -2.79
CA TYR A 238 -5.81 4.57 -3.42
C TYR A 238 -5.18 4.76 -4.79
N ARG A 239 -5.95 5.37 -5.70
CA ARG A 239 -5.39 5.98 -6.91
C ARG A 239 -4.85 7.36 -6.57
N LEU A 240 -3.54 7.53 -6.67
CA LEU A 240 -2.83 8.76 -6.37
C LEU A 240 -2.90 9.74 -7.54
N ASN A 241 -3.07 11.02 -7.21
CA ASN A 241 -3.07 12.17 -8.11
C ASN A 241 -1.98 13.18 -7.70
N VAL A 242 -1.80 14.23 -8.51
CA VAL A 242 -0.92 15.35 -8.21
C VAL A 242 -1.72 16.65 -8.05
N THR A 243 -1.30 17.51 -7.12
CA THR A 243 -1.80 18.87 -6.96
C THR A 243 -0.64 19.86 -6.89
N VAL A 244 -0.86 21.06 -7.42
CA VAL A 244 0.06 22.19 -7.31
C VAL A 244 -0.75 23.35 -6.72
N PRO A 245 -0.49 23.77 -5.46
CA PRO A 245 -1.23 24.84 -4.83
C PRO A 245 -1.08 26.16 -5.61
N LYS A 246 -2.14 26.99 -5.64
CA LYS A 246 -2.09 28.33 -6.24
C LYS A 246 -0.94 29.14 -5.61
N ASN A 247 -0.10 29.75 -6.45
CA ASN A 247 1.07 30.56 -6.07
C ASN A 247 2.24 29.78 -5.43
N LYS A 248 2.28 28.45 -5.57
CA LYS A 248 3.45 27.64 -5.22
C LYS A 248 3.90 26.82 -6.42
N ASN A 249 5.22 26.65 -6.57
CA ASN A 249 5.81 25.82 -7.63
C ASN A 249 6.04 24.37 -7.20
N THR A 250 5.69 24.02 -5.96
CA THR A 250 5.89 22.67 -5.41
C THR A 250 4.67 21.80 -5.68
N ALA A 251 4.87 20.68 -6.37
CA ALA A 251 3.86 19.66 -6.56
C ALA A 251 3.77 18.73 -5.35
N TYR A 252 2.58 18.25 -5.05
CA TYR A 252 2.31 17.31 -3.97
C TYR A 252 1.45 16.15 -4.46
N ALA A 253 1.66 14.97 -3.88
CA ALA A 253 0.85 13.81 -4.15
C ALA A 253 -0.43 13.81 -3.30
N LEU A 254 -1.55 13.39 -3.90
CA LEU A 254 -2.86 13.31 -3.28
C LEU A 254 -3.41 11.89 -3.32
N ALA A 255 -3.90 11.41 -2.18
CA ALA A 255 -4.79 10.27 -2.10
C ALA A 255 -6.21 10.79 -1.87
N ARG A 256 -7.06 10.75 -2.90
CA ARG A 256 -8.40 11.39 -2.90
C ARG A 256 -8.32 12.90 -2.65
N LYS A 257 -8.61 13.35 -1.43
CA LYS A 257 -8.58 14.77 -1.00
C LYS A 257 -7.51 15.06 0.05
N GLU A 258 -6.72 14.05 0.44
CA GLU A 258 -5.68 14.18 1.47
C GLU A 258 -4.30 14.09 0.85
N LEU A 259 -3.37 14.93 1.33
CA LEU A 259 -1.98 14.91 0.88
C LEU A 259 -1.29 13.62 1.36
N PHE A 260 -0.52 12.99 0.48
CA PHE A 260 0.07 11.68 0.73
C PHE A 260 0.97 11.67 1.98
N HIS A 261 1.73 12.74 2.25
CA HIS A 261 2.56 12.82 3.44
C HIS A 261 1.78 12.71 4.77
N HIS A 262 0.50 13.10 4.83
CA HIS A 262 -0.32 12.97 6.04
C HIS A 262 -0.73 11.51 6.27
N LEU A 263 -0.83 10.71 5.20
CA LEU A 263 -1.01 9.26 5.34
C LEU A 263 0.25 8.59 5.88
N VAL A 264 1.41 9.10 5.48
CA VAL A 264 2.73 8.59 5.90
C VAL A 264 2.99 8.92 7.37
N LYS A 265 2.72 10.15 7.81
CA LYS A 265 2.94 10.61 9.19
C LYS A 265 1.66 11.23 9.81
N PRO A 266 0.63 10.42 10.11
CA PRO A 266 -0.64 10.94 10.64
C PRO A 266 -0.50 11.60 12.02
N GLN A 267 0.58 11.31 12.77
CA GLN A 267 0.85 11.92 14.07
C GLN A 267 1.30 13.39 14.03
N HIS A 268 1.71 13.91 12.86
CA HIS A 268 2.17 15.29 12.72
C HIS A 268 1.05 16.17 12.16
N ALA A 269 0.74 17.26 12.86
CA ALA A 269 -0.31 18.20 12.45
C ALA A 269 0.11 19.05 11.23
N GLU A 270 1.40 19.37 11.11
CA GLU A 270 2.00 20.01 9.95
C GLU A 270 3.23 19.19 9.54
N ILE A 271 3.37 18.85 8.26
CA ILE A 271 4.50 18.07 7.76
C ILE A 271 5.31 18.92 6.79
N ASP A 272 6.62 19.01 7.04
CA ASP A 272 7.56 19.69 6.17
C ASP A 272 8.50 18.68 5.48
N HIS A 273 8.85 18.99 4.23
CA HIS A 273 9.79 18.21 3.42
C HIS A 273 11.20 18.81 3.58
N ILE A 274 12.16 18.02 4.08
CA ILE A 274 13.54 18.48 4.32
C ILE A 274 14.19 18.96 3.01
N SER A 275 14.00 18.22 1.92
CA SER A 275 14.50 18.54 0.57
C SER A 275 13.74 19.67 -0.13
N ARG A 276 12.58 20.09 0.41
CA ARG A 276 11.60 20.98 -0.24
C ARG A 276 10.97 20.42 -1.54
N ASP A 277 11.17 19.13 -1.82
CA ASP A 277 10.47 18.41 -2.86
C ASP A 277 9.19 17.78 -2.29
N GLY A 278 8.03 18.32 -2.66
CA GLY A 278 6.72 17.85 -2.18
C GLY A 278 6.29 16.48 -2.72
N LEU A 279 7.03 15.93 -3.68
CA LEU A 279 6.83 14.57 -4.21
C LEU A 279 7.77 13.54 -3.59
N ASP A 280 8.76 13.96 -2.82
CA ASP A 280 9.62 13.05 -2.05
C ASP A 280 9.03 12.78 -0.68
N ASN A 281 8.10 11.82 -0.63
CA ASN A 281 7.38 11.43 0.58
C ASN A 281 8.04 10.26 1.31
N ARG A 282 9.35 10.02 1.10
CA ARG A 282 10.14 9.12 1.93
C ARG A 282 10.18 9.67 3.36
N ARG A 283 10.05 8.81 4.36
CA ARG A 283 9.96 9.17 5.78
C ARG A 283 11.18 9.90 6.27
N ALA A 284 12.37 9.55 5.77
CA ALA A 284 13.61 10.27 6.05
C ALA A 284 13.58 11.73 5.57
N ASN A 285 12.71 12.06 4.61
CA ASN A 285 12.53 13.42 4.07
C ASN A 285 11.37 14.19 4.74
N LEU A 286 10.59 13.56 5.62
CA LEU A 286 9.43 14.17 6.28
C LEU A 286 9.71 14.44 7.76
N ARG A 287 9.41 15.66 8.22
CA ARG A 287 9.53 16.07 9.62
C ARG A 287 8.30 16.81 10.12
N ASP A 288 8.16 16.91 11.44
CA ASP A 288 7.18 17.80 12.07
C ASP A 288 7.47 19.26 11.67
N GLY A 289 6.51 19.92 11.05
CA GLY A 289 6.59 21.30 10.58
C GLY A 289 6.27 22.32 11.68
N VAL A 290 5.68 21.89 12.81
CA VAL A 290 5.25 22.78 13.88
C VAL A 290 6.47 23.50 14.47
N GLY A 291 6.54 24.82 14.27
CA GLY A 291 7.59 25.67 14.83
C GLY A 291 8.96 25.61 14.14
N VAL A 292 9.08 24.93 12.99
CA VAL A 292 10.33 24.86 12.20
C VAL A 292 10.45 26.03 11.20
N ASN A 293 9.33 26.54 10.72
CA ASN A 293 9.26 27.60 9.70
C ASN A 293 9.92 28.95 10.10
N PRO A 294 9.85 29.41 11.37
CA PRO A 294 10.61 30.58 11.82
C PRO A 294 12.11 30.31 12.03
N LYS A 295 12.49 29.05 12.32
CA LYS A 295 13.87 28.64 12.58
C LYS A 295 14.69 28.56 11.29
N ASN A 296 14.08 28.15 10.17
CA ASN A 296 14.72 28.02 8.86
C ASN A 296 14.75 29.28 7.98
N LYS A 297 14.53 30.47 8.55
CA LYS A 297 14.75 31.72 7.80
C LYS A 297 16.23 31.85 7.45
N ASN A 298 16.52 32.15 6.18
CA ASN A 298 17.86 32.50 5.72
C ASN A 298 18.47 33.59 6.62
N ILE A 299 19.78 33.52 6.84
CA ILE A 299 20.53 34.58 7.53
C ILE A 299 20.19 35.90 6.84
N GLN A 300 19.76 36.90 7.61
CA GLN A 300 19.45 38.21 7.06
C GLN A 300 20.70 38.79 6.38
N VAL A 301 20.53 39.41 5.21
CA VAL A 301 21.63 39.93 4.37
C VAL A 301 22.54 40.92 5.13
N ASN A 302 22.01 41.58 6.17
CA ASN A 302 22.73 42.52 7.01
C ASN A 302 23.45 41.89 8.22
N ASN A 303 23.46 40.57 8.37
CA ASN A 303 24.15 39.89 9.46
C ASN A 303 25.65 39.78 9.17
N LYS A 304 26.45 40.64 9.83
CA LYS A 304 27.92 40.68 9.72
C LYS A 304 28.66 39.59 10.52
N SER A 305 27.94 38.76 11.28
CA SER A 305 28.55 37.75 12.15
C SER A 305 28.88 36.44 11.42
N GLY A 306 28.11 36.11 10.37
CA GLY A 306 28.13 34.80 9.71
C GLY A 306 27.38 33.70 10.49
N THR A 307 26.87 34.01 11.68
CA THR A 307 26.22 33.04 12.57
C THR A 307 24.79 33.49 12.91
N ARG A 308 23.80 32.60 12.75
CA ARG A 308 22.39 32.88 13.04
C ARG A 308 22.18 33.19 14.52
N GLY A 309 21.43 34.26 14.80
CA GLY A 309 21.15 34.69 16.18
C GLY A 309 22.32 35.41 16.86
N VAL A 310 23.47 35.56 16.18
CA VAL A 310 24.62 36.34 16.66
C VAL A 310 24.70 37.64 15.90
N TYR A 311 24.73 38.77 16.60
CA TYR A 311 24.80 40.10 15.98
C TYR A 311 25.55 41.10 16.87
N ARG A 312 26.12 42.14 16.25
CA ARG A 312 26.80 43.23 16.95
C ARG A 312 25.82 44.35 17.25
N GLU A 313 25.72 44.73 18.51
CA GLU A 313 24.93 45.87 18.99
C GLU A 313 25.88 47.06 19.20
N GLY A 314 25.65 48.16 18.48
CA GLY A 314 26.47 49.38 18.56
C GLY A 314 26.06 50.31 19.70
N GLY A 315 26.59 51.53 19.71
CA GLY A 315 26.30 52.58 20.70
C GLY A 315 27.46 52.84 21.66
N ALA A 316 27.19 53.56 22.75
CA ALA A 316 28.20 53.98 23.73
C ALA A 316 28.91 52.81 24.44
N THR A 317 28.27 51.64 24.50
CA THR A 317 28.82 50.41 25.10
C THR A 317 28.63 49.23 24.14
N PRO A 318 29.47 49.12 23.09
CA PRO A 318 29.24 48.18 22.01
C PRO A 318 29.53 46.75 22.47
N ARG A 319 28.75 45.79 21.96
CA ARG A 319 28.73 44.40 22.45
C ARG A 319 28.27 43.41 21.38
N TRP A 320 28.70 42.17 21.51
CA TRP A 320 28.19 41.04 20.73
C TRP A 320 27.06 40.36 21.49
N CYS A 321 25.95 40.10 20.80
CA CYS A 321 24.74 39.49 21.34
C CYS A 321 24.50 38.14 20.68
N VAL A 322 24.16 37.13 21.48
CA VAL A 322 23.60 35.86 21.01
C VAL A 322 22.18 35.71 21.54
N GLN A 323 21.24 35.36 20.67
CA GLN A 323 19.83 35.20 21.02
C GLN A 323 19.24 33.95 20.36
N ILE A 324 18.53 33.14 21.16
CA ILE A 324 17.86 31.92 20.71
C ILE A 324 16.44 31.85 21.25
N SER A 325 15.62 30.95 20.69
CA SER A 325 14.32 30.60 21.27
C SER A 325 14.37 29.15 21.76
N ALA A 326 14.31 28.98 23.08
CA ALA A 326 14.27 27.68 23.74
C ALA A 326 12.99 27.58 24.56
N ASN A 327 12.25 26.47 24.46
CA ASN A 327 11.01 26.21 25.21
C ASN A 327 9.98 27.35 25.14
N GLY A 328 9.81 27.96 23.95
CA GLY A 328 8.87 29.06 23.73
C GLY A 328 9.28 30.42 24.31
N LYS A 329 10.44 30.52 24.99
CA LYS A 329 10.98 31.77 25.56
C LYS A 329 12.22 32.23 24.79
N LYS A 330 12.45 33.54 24.75
CA LYS A 330 13.66 34.14 24.15
C LYS A 330 14.76 34.20 25.21
N VAL A 331 15.90 33.58 24.92
CA VAL A 331 17.09 33.62 25.78
C VAL A 331 18.16 34.44 25.06
N LYS A 332 18.77 35.39 25.76
CA LYS A 332 19.78 36.32 25.23
C LYS A 332 21.00 36.37 26.16
N LYS A 333 22.20 36.38 25.59
CA LYS A 333 23.46 36.64 26.32
C LYS A 333 24.31 37.64 25.54
N THR A 334 25.09 38.45 26.26
CA THR A 334 25.88 39.54 25.68
C THR A 334 27.33 39.51 26.13
N PHE A 335 28.22 39.97 25.26
CA PHE A 335 29.67 40.02 25.46
C PHE A 335 30.18 41.42 25.11
N SER A 336 30.65 42.16 26.12
CA SER A 336 31.11 43.55 25.95
C SER A 336 32.43 43.63 25.19
N ILE A 337 32.52 44.52 24.19
CA ILE A 337 33.76 44.78 23.46
C ILE A 337 34.81 45.44 24.36
N ALA A 338 34.40 46.29 25.31
CA ALA A 338 35.32 46.91 26.26
C ALA A 338 36.02 45.90 27.17
N LYS A 339 35.37 44.75 27.44
CA LYS A 339 35.91 43.72 28.34
C LYS A 339 36.77 42.68 27.61
N TYR A 340 36.38 42.30 26.40
CA TYR A 340 37.00 41.16 25.71
C TYR A 340 37.74 41.56 24.43
N GLY A 341 37.52 42.76 23.89
CA GLY A 341 37.90 43.10 22.51
C GLY A 341 36.86 42.63 21.49
N ASP A 342 36.87 43.19 20.29
CA ASP A 342 35.82 42.97 19.28
C ASP A 342 35.80 41.50 18.80
N GLU A 343 36.95 40.99 18.37
CA GLU A 343 37.09 39.61 17.87
C GLU A 343 36.75 38.56 18.93
N ARG A 344 37.29 38.71 20.14
CA ARG A 344 37.05 37.77 21.23
C ARG A 344 35.60 37.79 21.71
N ALA A 345 34.95 38.96 21.75
CA ALA A 345 33.54 39.05 22.08
C ALA A 345 32.66 38.38 21.02
N LYS A 346 33.04 38.46 19.74
CA LYS A 346 32.39 37.73 18.64
C LYS A 346 32.55 36.22 18.81
N GLU A 347 33.76 35.74 19.04
CA GLU A 347 34.05 34.31 19.27
C GLU A 347 33.22 33.73 20.41
N LEU A 348 33.17 34.43 21.55
CA LEU A 348 32.40 33.99 22.72
C LEU A 348 30.90 33.92 22.42
N ALA A 349 30.37 34.87 21.63
CA ALA A 349 28.97 34.83 21.20
C ALA A 349 28.68 33.65 20.26
N THR A 350 29.59 33.33 19.35
CA THR A 350 29.49 32.18 18.43
C THR A 350 29.65 30.83 19.15
N GLN A 351 30.58 30.73 20.09
CA GLN A 351 30.74 29.53 20.93
C GLN A 351 29.50 29.30 21.79
N GLN A 352 29.00 30.35 22.45
CA GLN A 352 27.78 30.25 23.24
C GLN A 352 26.57 29.83 22.40
N ARG A 353 26.50 30.26 21.14
CA ARG A 353 25.49 29.80 20.20
C ARG A 353 25.59 28.29 19.98
N SER A 354 26.79 27.77 19.72
CA SER A 354 27.02 26.33 19.52
C SER A 354 26.66 25.50 20.76
N VAL A 355 27.01 25.99 21.95
CA VAL A 355 26.63 25.36 23.23
C VAL A 355 25.12 25.27 23.37
N TRP A 356 24.40 26.37 23.10
CA TRP A 356 22.95 26.37 23.19
C TRP A 356 22.24 25.56 22.10
N GLU A 357 22.88 25.36 20.95
CA GLU A 357 22.37 24.43 19.93
C GLU A 357 22.42 22.98 20.43
N GLN A 358 23.51 22.60 21.11
CA GLN A 358 23.67 21.28 21.74
C GLN A 358 22.74 21.08 22.94
N GLU A 359 22.63 22.07 23.83
CA GLU A 359 21.83 21.98 25.07
C GLU A 359 20.31 22.02 24.83
N HIS A 360 19.85 22.75 23.82
CA HIS A 360 18.42 22.98 23.58
C HIS A 360 17.88 22.34 22.30
N GLY A 361 18.66 21.48 21.63
CA GLY A 361 18.24 20.80 20.40
C GLY A 361 17.86 21.77 19.27
N TYR A 362 18.51 22.93 19.23
CA TYR A 362 18.21 23.98 18.26
C TYR A 362 19.02 23.73 16.97
N CYS A 363 18.53 22.86 16.07
CA CYS A 363 18.99 22.79 14.69
C CYS A 363 18.09 23.64 13.78
#